data_AF-A0A506QBB2-F1
#
_entry.id   AF-A0A506QBB2-F1
#
_cell.length_a   1.000
_cell.length_b   1.000
_cell.length_c   1.000
_cell.angle_alpha   90.00
_cell.angle_beta   90.00
_cell.angle_gamma   90.00
#
_symmetry.space_group_name_H-M   'P 1'
#
loop_
_entity.id
_entity.type
_entity.pdbx_description
1 polymer ?
#
loop_
_entity_poly.entity_id
_entity_poly.type
_entity_poly.pdbx_seq_one_letter_code
_entity_poly.pdbx_strand_id
1 'polypeptide(L)'
;MNLLPVITLAAFALLALIVIVLIKTTRLRLWQGLLIFLLPLIVANLLWFSWVAPQQRQAAQREQAVSQLTKMPGFRVLQTQEPALWLLLTQELTRRIRAGEPAEKATGELRGWLIEVINQRLMRGTDAAVVHYISVSVEEMQALNQIDPGLCFRYLYPQVSGGINLQNTLSPALNRKEAEAMEQLLLNSPPPEQPLDKTQAQDDLQQIVGQLYRKWGDRLQQLNMPADTAVDRSSLCAMSIDLYSAILALPDKRAANLLRRMIALTGQ
;
A
#
# COMPACT_ATOMS: atom_id res chain seq x y z
N MET A 1 -16.48 20.75 28.44
CA MET A 1 -17.37 21.81 27.93
C MET A 1 -16.51 22.82 27.19
N ASN A 2 -16.69 22.98 25.87
CA ASN A 2 -15.92 23.95 25.08
C ASN A 2 -16.39 25.37 25.41
N LEU A 3 -15.51 26.19 25.99
CA LEU A 3 -15.76 27.59 26.37
C LEU A 3 -15.73 28.58 25.17
N LEU A 4 -15.22 28.14 24.02
CA LEU A 4 -15.13 28.89 22.76
C LEU A 4 -16.42 29.62 22.32
N PRO A 5 -17.62 28.98 22.30
CA PRO A 5 -18.86 29.66 21.93
C PRO A 5 -19.27 30.76 22.90
N VAL A 6 -18.97 30.61 24.20
CA VAL A 6 -19.30 31.62 25.23
C VAL A 6 -18.37 32.83 25.10
N ILE A 7 -17.08 32.59 24.88
CA ILE A 7 -16.07 33.65 24.72
C ILE A 7 -16.32 34.46 23.44
N THR A 8 -16.69 33.81 22.34
CA THR A 8 -17.01 34.49 21.08
C THR A 8 -18.26 35.36 21.21
N LEU A 9 -19.34 34.84 21.82
CA LEU A 9 -20.55 35.63 22.10
C LEU A 9 -20.28 36.85 22.98
N ALA A 10 -19.48 36.68 24.05
CA ALA A 10 -19.11 37.79 24.94
C ALA A 10 -18.29 38.86 24.21
N ALA A 11 -17.35 38.47 23.34
CA ALA A 11 -16.55 39.39 22.53
C ALA A 11 -17.41 40.19 21.53
N PHE A 12 -18.38 39.56 20.87
CA PHE A 12 -19.31 40.25 19.98
C PHE A 12 -20.23 41.24 20.72
N ALA A 13 -20.74 40.85 21.89
CA ALA A 13 -21.55 41.73 22.72
C ALA A 13 -20.75 42.97 23.19
N LEU A 14 -19.50 42.77 23.60
CA LEU A 14 -18.61 43.85 24.02
C LEU A 14 -18.25 44.79 22.86
N LEU A 15 -17.97 44.24 21.67
CA LEU A 15 -17.67 45.02 20.46
C LEU A 15 -18.88 45.82 19.99
N ALA A 16 -20.09 45.24 20.04
CA ALA A 16 -21.33 45.96 19.77
C ALA A 16 -21.55 47.13 20.73
N LEU A 17 -21.30 46.92 22.04
CA LEU A 17 -21.45 47.95 23.06
C LEU A 17 -20.45 49.11 22.86
N ILE A 18 -19.20 48.80 22.52
CA ILE A 18 -18.17 49.79 22.19
C ILE A 18 -18.58 50.63 20.95
N VAL A 19 -19.08 49.98 19.89
CA VAL A 19 -19.54 50.68 18.68
C VAL A 19 -20.73 51.60 18.98
N ILE A 20 -21.70 51.14 19.79
CA ILE A 20 -22.86 51.96 20.20
C ILE A 20 -22.42 53.19 20.99
N VAL A 21 -21.49 53.03 21.94
CA VAL A 21 -20.95 54.15 22.73
C VAL A 21 -20.21 55.14 21.82
N LEU A 22 -19.38 54.65 20.89
CA LEU A 22 -18.64 55.49 19.94
C LEU A 22 -19.57 56.31 19.04
N ILE A 23 -20.64 55.71 18.50
CA ILE A 23 -21.63 56.43 17.67
C ILE A 23 -22.34 57.53 18.48
N LYS A 24 -22.63 57.29 19.77
CA LYS A 24 -23.28 58.28 20.63
C LYS A 24 -22.37 59.40 21.12
N THR A 25 -21.08 59.13 21.31
CA THR A 25 -20.10 60.06 21.94
C THR A 25 -19.22 60.80 20.94
N THR A 26 -19.12 60.35 19.69
CA THR A 26 -18.30 60.97 18.64
C THR A 26 -19.12 61.26 17.38
N ARG A 27 -18.60 62.06 16.42
CA ARG A 27 -19.26 62.33 15.12
C ARG A 27 -19.20 61.14 14.14
N LEU A 28 -19.09 59.91 14.63
CA LEU A 28 -19.05 58.69 13.82
C LEU A 28 -20.42 58.44 13.17
N ARG A 29 -20.44 58.33 11.84
CA ARG A 29 -21.66 58.03 11.09
C ARG A 29 -22.04 56.56 11.26
N LEU A 30 -23.34 56.25 11.23
CA LEU A 30 -23.86 54.87 11.36
C LEU A 30 -23.14 53.85 10.45
N TRP A 31 -22.85 54.23 9.19
CA TRP A 31 -22.16 53.34 8.25
C TRP A 31 -20.71 53.01 8.67
N GLN A 32 -20.00 53.95 9.30
CA GLN A 32 -18.65 53.70 9.81
C GLN A 32 -18.68 52.75 11.01
N GLY A 33 -19.67 52.86 11.90
CA GLY A 33 -19.87 51.91 13.00
C GLY A 33 -20.22 50.50 12.50
N LEU A 34 -21.08 50.40 11.48
CA LEU A 34 -21.37 49.14 10.80
C LEU A 34 -20.11 48.52 10.19
N LEU A 35 -19.27 49.33 9.56
CA LEU A 35 -18.03 48.88 8.93
C LEU A 35 -17.03 48.37 9.97
N ILE A 36 -16.87 49.07 11.11
CA ILE A 36 -16.03 48.63 12.25
C ILE A 36 -16.53 47.31 12.84
N PHE A 37 -17.86 47.09 12.87
CA PHE A 37 -18.43 45.84 13.37
C PHE A 37 -18.27 44.66 12.39
N LEU A 38 -18.47 44.90 11.10
CA LEU A 38 -18.44 43.85 10.07
C LEU A 38 -17.03 43.50 9.58
N LEU A 39 -16.10 44.45 9.56
CA LEU A 39 -14.76 44.24 9.03
C LEU A 39 -14.00 43.10 9.75
N PRO A 40 -14.02 42.97 11.09
CA PRO A 40 -13.42 41.83 11.78
C PRO A 40 -14.05 40.49 11.40
N LEU A 41 -15.37 40.44 11.20
CA LEU A 41 -16.08 39.23 10.75
C LEU A 41 -15.65 38.84 9.34
N ILE A 42 -15.59 39.80 8.43
CA ILE A 42 -15.19 39.57 7.03
C ILE A 42 -13.73 39.10 6.97
N VAL A 43 -12.83 39.77 7.69
CA VAL A 43 -11.42 39.40 7.77
C VAL A 43 -11.24 38.02 8.41
N ALA A 44 -11.90 37.72 9.54
CA ALA A 44 -11.83 36.41 10.18
C ALA A 44 -12.36 35.30 9.28
N ASN A 45 -13.47 35.54 8.57
CA ASN A 45 -14.04 34.59 7.62
C ASN A 45 -13.11 34.35 6.43
N LEU A 46 -12.52 35.41 5.87
CA LEU A 46 -11.52 35.31 4.80
C LEU A 46 -10.30 34.50 5.25
N LEU A 47 -9.73 34.81 6.42
CA LEU A 47 -8.58 34.09 7.00
C LEU A 47 -8.90 32.62 7.28
N TRP A 48 -10.11 32.33 7.76
CA TRP A 48 -10.56 30.97 8.01
C TRP A 48 -10.63 30.16 6.73
N PHE A 49 -11.30 30.66 5.69
CA PHE A 49 -11.45 29.94 4.42
C PHE A 49 -10.15 29.89 3.61
N SER A 50 -9.27 30.90 3.70
CA SER A 50 -8.03 30.97 2.94
C SER A 50 -6.89 30.15 3.57
N TRP A 51 -6.80 30.08 4.90
CA TRP A 51 -5.67 29.43 5.58
C TRP A 51 -6.08 28.30 6.53
N VAL A 52 -7.03 28.53 7.44
CA VAL A 52 -7.31 27.55 8.51
C VAL A 52 -8.03 26.31 7.98
N ALA A 53 -9.11 26.50 7.23
CA ALA A 53 -9.89 25.43 6.63
C ALA A 53 -9.06 24.52 5.69
N PRO A 54 -8.25 25.04 4.76
CA PRO A 54 -7.41 24.18 3.92
C PRO A 54 -6.34 23.45 4.72
N GLN A 55 -5.71 24.08 5.72
CA GLN A 55 -4.73 23.40 6.57
C GLN A 55 -5.36 22.27 7.40
N GLN A 56 -6.53 22.50 8.00
CA GLN A 56 -7.25 21.47 8.74
C GLN A 56 -7.66 20.30 7.84
N ARG A 57 -8.14 20.57 6.63
CA ARG A 57 -8.48 19.51 5.65
C ARG A 57 -7.25 18.70 5.27
N GLN A 58 -6.11 19.34 5.02
CA GLN A 58 -4.86 18.65 4.69
C GLN A 58 -4.36 17.79 5.87
N ALA A 59 -4.43 18.31 7.10
CA ALA A 59 -4.07 17.56 8.29
C ALA A 59 -4.97 16.33 8.47
N ALA A 60 -6.28 16.49 8.34
CA ALA A 60 -7.26 15.40 8.44
C ALA A 60 -7.06 14.33 7.36
N GLN A 61 -6.76 14.72 6.12
CA GLN A 61 -6.48 13.77 5.02
C GLN A 61 -5.20 12.99 5.25
N ARG A 62 -4.17 13.65 5.79
CA ARG A 62 -2.91 12.98 6.16
C ARG A 62 -3.12 12.00 7.32
N GLU A 63 -3.87 12.41 8.34
CA GLU A 63 -4.24 11.54 9.45
C GLU A 63 -5.06 10.34 8.98
N GLN A 64 -6.01 10.55 8.05
CA GLN A 64 -6.75 9.48 7.41
C GLN A 64 -5.81 8.52 6.68
N ALA A 65 -4.88 9.00 5.85
CA ALA A 65 -3.91 8.15 5.17
C ALA A 65 -3.08 7.30 6.16
N VAL A 66 -2.56 7.92 7.21
CA VAL A 66 -1.80 7.22 8.28
C VAL A 66 -2.67 6.19 8.99
N SER A 67 -3.90 6.56 9.35
CA SER A 67 -4.85 5.65 10.02
C SER A 67 -5.20 4.44 9.14
N GLN A 68 -5.33 4.65 7.82
CA GLN A 68 -5.63 3.55 6.90
C GLN A 68 -4.46 2.58 6.79
N LEU A 69 -3.23 3.08 6.58
CA LEU A 69 -2.05 2.22 6.50
C LEU A 69 -1.75 1.48 7.82
N THR A 70 -1.98 2.10 8.98
CA THR A 70 -1.75 1.45 10.28
C THR A 70 -2.77 0.36 10.61
N LYS A 71 -3.97 0.41 10.02
CA LYS A 71 -4.99 -0.64 10.17
C LYS A 71 -4.70 -1.88 9.33
N MET A 72 -3.94 -1.75 8.25
CA MET A 72 -3.62 -2.86 7.37
C MET A 72 -2.41 -3.65 7.88
N PRO A 73 -2.55 -4.98 8.08
CA PRO A 73 -1.41 -5.84 8.37
C PRO A 73 -0.31 -5.68 7.30
N GLY A 74 0.94 -5.78 7.76
CA GLY A 74 2.12 -5.61 6.92
C GLY A 74 2.53 -4.13 6.76
N PHE A 75 1.62 -3.25 6.35
CA PHE A 75 1.91 -1.82 6.24
C PHE A 75 2.32 -1.19 7.58
N ARG A 76 1.64 -1.53 8.67
CA ARG A 76 1.96 -1.00 10.01
C ARG A 76 3.38 -1.32 10.48
N VAL A 77 3.96 -2.43 10.02
CA VAL A 77 5.33 -2.84 10.36
C VAL A 77 6.36 -1.93 9.69
N LEU A 78 6.04 -1.39 8.51
CA LEU A 78 6.93 -0.51 7.75
C LEU A 78 7.18 0.82 8.46
N GLN A 79 6.27 1.27 9.33
CA GLN A 79 6.45 2.50 10.10
C GLN A 79 7.74 2.49 10.93
N THR A 80 8.11 1.34 11.49
CA THR A 80 9.30 1.18 12.32
C THR A 80 10.47 0.61 11.54
N GLN A 81 10.22 -0.37 10.66
CA GLN A 81 11.28 -1.06 9.94
C GLN A 81 11.78 -0.32 8.70
N GLU A 82 10.92 0.48 8.05
CA GLU A 82 11.20 1.11 6.75
C GLU A 82 10.70 2.57 6.72
N PRO A 83 11.24 3.46 7.59
CA PRO A 83 10.70 4.81 7.79
C PRO A 83 10.72 5.67 6.52
N ALA A 84 11.69 5.45 5.62
CA ALA A 84 11.76 6.13 4.33
C ALA A 84 10.61 5.72 3.40
N LEU A 85 10.35 4.40 3.27
CA LEU A 85 9.24 3.89 2.48
C LEU A 85 7.90 4.30 3.09
N TRP A 86 7.77 4.27 4.42
CA TRP A 86 6.58 4.73 5.12
C TRP A 86 6.23 6.19 4.78
N LEU A 87 7.22 7.08 4.73
CA LEU A 87 7.00 8.47 4.34
C LEU A 87 6.47 8.58 2.90
N LEU A 88 7.02 7.81 1.97
CA LEU A 88 6.58 7.80 0.58
C LEU A 88 5.13 7.27 0.45
N LEU A 89 4.82 6.15 1.11
CA LEU A 89 3.49 5.54 1.10
C LEU A 89 2.43 6.50 1.67
N THR A 90 2.70 7.14 2.80
CA THR A 90 1.76 8.08 3.43
C THR A 90 1.55 9.34 2.59
N GLN A 91 2.60 9.88 1.96
CA GLN A 91 2.50 11.03 1.05
C GLN A 91 1.66 10.69 -0.17
N GLU A 92 1.93 9.54 -0.79
CA GLU A 92 1.24 9.07 -1.99
C GLU A 92 -0.25 8.80 -1.70
N LEU A 93 -0.57 8.12 -0.60
CA LEU A 93 -1.96 7.89 -0.19
C LEU A 93 -2.69 9.21 0.09
N THR A 94 -2.02 10.16 0.77
CA THR A 94 -2.59 11.49 1.04
C THR A 94 -2.87 12.25 -0.25
N ARG A 95 -2.02 12.10 -1.29
CA ARG A 95 -2.22 12.69 -2.62
C ARG A 95 -3.46 12.10 -3.30
N ARG A 96 -3.64 10.78 -3.26
CA ARG A 96 -4.78 10.08 -3.86
C ARG A 96 -6.11 10.39 -3.18
N ILE A 97 -6.13 10.40 -1.85
CA ILE A 97 -7.31 10.82 -1.07
C ILE A 97 -7.69 12.26 -1.41
N ARG A 98 -6.70 13.16 -1.57
CA ARG A 98 -6.94 14.54 -2.02
C ARG A 98 -7.52 14.63 -3.43
N ALA A 99 -7.17 13.70 -4.32
CA ALA A 99 -7.72 13.59 -5.65
C ALA A 99 -9.14 12.98 -5.68
N GLY A 100 -9.69 12.59 -4.52
CA GLY A 100 -11.03 12.02 -4.40
C GLY A 100 -11.08 10.49 -4.56
N GLU A 101 -9.93 9.80 -4.61
CA GLU A 101 -9.91 8.34 -4.63
C GLU A 101 -10.36 7.77 -3.27
N PRO A 102 -11.22 6.73 -3.26
CA PRO A 102 -11.54 6.00 -2.04
C PRO A 102 -10.27 5.42 -1.40
N ALA A 103 -10.13 5.57 -0.09
CA ALA A 103 -8.88 5.24 0.61
C ALA A 103 -8.47 3.76 0.44
N GLU A 104 -9.43 2.82 0.53
CA GLU A 104 -9.16 1.38 0.35
C GLU A 104 -8.62 1.07 -1.06
N LYS A 105 -9.27 1.64 -2.09
CA LYS A 105 -8.81 1.53 -3.48
C LYS A 105 -7.41 2.11 -3.64
N ALA A 106 -7.18 3.31 -3.10
CA ALA A 106 -5.89 3.98 -3.18
C ALA A 106 -4.78 3.21 -2.46
N THR A 107 -5.07 2.52 -1.35
CA THR A 107 -4.08 1.67 -0.70
C THR A 107 -3.74 0.42 -1.53
N GLY A 108 -4.72 -0.19 -2.20
CA GLY A 108 -4.47 -1.31 -3.11
C GLY A 108 -3.44 -0.99 -4.21
N GLU A 109 -3.40 0.26 -4.68
CA GLU A 109 -2.41 0.75 -5.66
C GLU A 109 -0.97 0.83 -5.10
N LEU A 110 -0.82 0.88 -3.78
CA LEU A 110 0.50 1.01 -3.14
C LEU A 110 1.21 -0.33 -2.99
N ARG A 111 0.52 -1.46 -3.17
CA ARG A 111 1.10 -2.78 -2.93
C ARG A 111 2.35 -3.04 -3.78
N GLY A 112 2.34 -2.59 -5.04
CA GLY A 112 3.51 -2.72 -5.93
C GLY A 112 4.77 -2.00 -5.43
N TRP A 113 4.64 -1.03 -4.52
CA TRP A 113 5.77 -0.30 -3.94
C TRP A 113 6.50 -1.13 -2.89
N LEU A 114 5.90 -2.23 -2.43
CA LEU A 114 6.48 -3.12 -1.44
C LEU A 114 7.39 -4.18 -2.03
N ILE A 115 7.41 -4.36 -3.37
CA ILE A 115 8.14 -5.45 -4.05
C ILE A 115 9.60 -5.53 -3.59
N GLU A 116 10.30 -4.39 -3.54
CA GLU A 116 11.71 -4.34 -3.14
C GLU A 116 11.90 -4.79 -1.69
N VAL A 117 11.09 -4.25 -0.78
CA VAL A 117 11.12 -4.66 0.64
C VAL A 117 10.80 -6.14 0.76
N ILE A 118 9.79 -6.65 0.07
CA ILE A 118 9.41 -8.06 0.12
C ILE A 118 10.54 -8.95 -0.39
N ASN A 119 11.20 -8.62 -1.50
CA ASN A 119 12.33 -9.37 -2.02
C ASN A 119 13.48 -9.45 -1.01
N GLN A 120 13.84 -8.32 -0.39
CA GLN A 120 14.84 -8.31 0.68
C GLN A 120 14.43 -9.16 1.88
N ARG A 121 13.13 -9.15 2.21
CA ARG A 121 12.58 -9.86 3.37
C ARG A 121 12.49 -11.36 3.12
N LEU A 122 12.30 -11.80 1.88
CA LEU A 122 12.39 -13.21 1.49
C LEU A 122 13.81 -13.77 1.66
N MET A 123 14.85 -12.96 1.42
CA MET A 123 16.26 -13.36 1.66
C MET A 123 16.61 -13.51 3.15
N ARG A 124 15.94 -12.77 4.04
CA ARG A 124 16.21 -12.75 5.50
C ARG A 124 15.23 -13.59 6.33
N GLY A 125 14.02 -13.76 5.82
CA GLY A 125 12.90 -14.43 6.48
C GLY A 125 13.25 -15.82 6.96
N THR A 126 12.65 -16.29 8.05
CA THR A 126 12.71 -17.71 8.43
C THR A 126 12.10 -18.59 7.33
N ASP A 127 12.52 -19.85 7.25
CA ASP A 127 12.03 -20.77 6.22
C ASP A 127 10.49 -20.88 6.23
N ALA A 128 9.90 -20.98 7.43
CA ALA A 128 8.45 -21.01 7.60
C ALA A 128 7.75 -19.74 7.12
N ALA A 129 8.33 -18.56 7.38
CA ALA A 129 7.72 -17.29 6.95
C ALA A 129 7.77 -17.12 5.42
N VAL A 130 8.87 -17.51 4.80
CA VAL A 130 9.04 -17.49 3.33
C VAL A 130 8.05 -18.44 2.67
N VAL A 131 8.00 -19.70 3.14
CA VAL A 131 7.08 -20.72 2.61
C VAL A 131 5.63 -20.30 2.80
N HIS A 132 5.28 -19.77 3.98
CA HIS A 132 3.93 -19.28 4.24
C HIS A 132 3.53 -18.14 3.30
N TYR A 133 4.35 -17.11 3.16
CA TYR A 133 4.06 -15.99 2.26
C TYR A 133 3.87 -16.45 0.82
N ILE A 134 4.79 -17.27 0.29
CA ILE A 134 4.71 -17.78 -1.08
C ILE A 134 3.51 -18.71 -1.27
N SER A 135 3.12 -19.49 -0.25
CA SER A 135 1.90 -20.30 -0.32
C SER A 135 0.64 -19.45 -0.52
N VAL A 136 0.54 -18.32 0.17
CA VAL A 136 -0.57 -17.39 -0.02
C VAL A 136 -0.51 -16.70 -1.38
N SER A 137 0.69 -16.33 -1.87
CA SER A 137 0.84 -15.82 -3.24
C SER A 137 0.39 -16.84 -4.30
N VAL A 138 0.59 -18.15 -4.07
CA VAL A 138 0.05 -19.20 -4.96
C VAL A 138 -1.46 -19.26 -4.92
N GLU A 139 -2.09 -19.10 -3.76
CA GLU A 139 -3.55 -18.99 -3.65
C GLU A 139 -4.10 -17.76 -4.39
N GLU A 140 -3.41 -16.62 -4.31
CA GLU A 140 -3.74 -15.43 -5.10
C GLU A 140 -3.65 -15.71 -6.60
N MET A 141 -2.56 -16.32 -7.07
CA MET A 141 -2.40 -16.70 -8.48
C MET A 141 -3.52 -17.63 -8.95
N GLN A 142 -3.87 -18.64 -8.16
CA GLN A 142 -4.95 -19.58 -8.47
C GLN A 142 -6.30 -18.88 -8.55
N ALA A 143 -6.62 -18.01 -7.59
CA ALA A 143 -7.86 -17.24 -7.58
C ALA A 143 -7.95 -16.30 -8.78
N LEU A 144 -6.86 -15.59 -9.10
CA LEU A 144 -6.79 -14.71 -10.27
C LEU A 144 -6.96 -15.49 -11.56
N ASN A 145 -6.30 -16.64 -11.69
CA ASN A 145 -6.38 -17.49 -12.87
C ASN A 145 -7.80 -18.03 -13.12
N GLN A 146 -8.55 -18.30 -12.03
CA GLN A 146 -9.95 -18.72 -12.11
C GLN A 146 -10.88 -17.59 -12.55
N ILE A 147 -10.58 -16.33 -12.19
CA ILE A 147 -11.35 -15.15 -12.59
C ILE A 147 -11.06 -14.82 -14.06
N ASP A 148 -9.78 -14.60 -14.37
CA ASP A 148 -9.27 -14.29 -15.70
C ASP A 148 -7.75 -14.57 -15.73
N PRO A 149 -7.26 -15.50 -16.57
CA PRO A 149 -5.83 -15.79 -16.70
C PRO A 149 -4.96 -14.55 -17.00
N GLY A 150 -5.52 -13.53 -17.66
CA GLY A 150 -4.85 -12.26 -17.90
C GLY A 150 -4.54 -11.46 -16.62
N LEU A 151 -5.35 -11.61 -15.56
CA LEU A 151 -5.11 -10.99 -14.26
C LEU A 151 -3.93 -11.65 -13.53
N CYS A 152 -3.86 -12.98 -13.56
CA CYS A 152 -2.73 -13.72 -13.00
C CYS A 152 -1.42 -13.34 -13.72
N PHE A 153 -1.44 -13.23 -15.05
CA PHE A 153 -0.27 -12.77 -15.81
C PHE A 153 0.17 -11.37 -15.38
N ARG A 154 -0.76 -10.42 -15.21
CA ARG A 154 -0.45 -9.07 -14.73
C ARG A 154 0.03 -9.01 -13.28
N TYR A 155 -0.40 -9.94 -12.45
CA TYR A 155 0.10 -10.10 -11.07
C TYR A 155 1.55 -10.59 -11.06
N LEU A 156 1.88 -11.59 -11.89
CA LEU A 156 3.23 -12.15 -12.01
C LEU A 156 4.20 -11.21 -12.73
N TYR A 157 3.73 -10.48 -13.73
CA TYR A 157 4.56 -9.64 -14.61
C TYR A 157 4.01 -8.20 -14.73
N PRO A 158 3.91 -7.45 -13.62
CA PRO A 158 3.35 -6.09 -13.61
C PRO A 158 4.12 -5.11 -14.51
N GLN A 159 5.41 -5.35 -14.76
CA GLN A 159 6.27 -4.58 -15.65
C GLN A 159 5.95 -4.76 -17.14
N VAL A 160 5.29 -5.86 -17.52
CA VAL A 160 5.00 -6.18 -18.95
C VAL A 160 3.63 -5.66 -19.37
N SER A 161 2.62 -5.79 -18.52
CA SER A 161 1.22 -5.45 -18.88
C SER A 161 0.51 -4.56 -17.84
N GLY A 162 1.27 -3.97 -16.93
CA GLY A 162 0.74 -3.19 -15.81
C GLY A 162 0.17 -4.09 -14.71
N GLY A 163 0.45 -3.74 -13.45
CA GLY A 163 -0.06 -4.47 -12.28
C GLY A 163 -1.58 -4.40 -12.11
N ILE A 164 -2.10 -5.11 -11.12
CA ILE A 164 -3.53 -5.14 -10.76
C ILE A 164 -3.74 -4.72 -9.31
N ASN A 165 -4.93 -4.18 -9.03
CA ASN A 165 -5.35 -3.85 -7.67
C ASN A 165 -6.11 -5.03 -7.06
N LEU A 166 -5.43 -5.76 -6.17
CA LEU A 166 -5.97 -6.99 -5.57
C LEU A 166 -7.12 -6.71 -4.60
N GLN A 167 -7.16 -5.52 -3.97
CA GLN A 167 -8.27 -5.14 -3.10
C GLN A 167 -9.61 -5.07 -3.85
N ASN A 168 -9.58 -4.74 -5.14
CA ASN A 168 -10.79 -4.70 -5.98
C ASN A 168 -11.06 -6.02 -6.72
N THR A 169 -10.09 -6.93 -6.76
CA THR A 169 -10.11 -8.12 -7.63
C THR A 169 -10.34 -9.40 -6.85
N LEU A 170 -9.65 -9.56 -5.71
CA LEU A 170 -9.73 -10.75 -4.87
C LEU A 170 -10.79 -10.60 -3.78
N SER A 171 -11.17 -11.74 -3.19
CA SER A 171 -12.09 -11.73 -2.06
C SER A 171 -11.49 -11.01 -0.84
N PRO A 172 -12.31 -10.34 -0.01
CA PRO A 172 -11.83 -9.71 1.22
C PRO A 172 -11.11 -10.68 2.17
N ALA A 173 -11.50 -11.96 2.17
CA ALA A 173 -10.86 -12.99 2.98
C ALA A 173 -9.43 -13.28 2.51
N LEU A 174 -9.22 -13.42 1.20
CA LEU A 174 -7.89 -13.67 0.63
C LEU A 174 -6.97 -12.44 0.76
N ASN A 175 -7.51 -11.24 0.56
CA ASN A 175 -6.77 -10.00 0.80
C ASN A 175 -6.31 -9.85 2.25
N ARG A 176 -7.14 -10.24 3.23
CA ARG A 176 -6.72 -10.27 4.65
C ARG A 176 -5.63 -11.32 4.90
N LYS A 177 -5.82 -12.53 4.36
CA LYS A 177 -4.85 -13.62 4.50
C LYS A 177 -3.48 -13.23 3.93
N GLU A 178 -3.44 -12.56 2.79
CA GLU A 178 -2.18 -12.07 2.23
C GLU A 178 -1.56 -10.96 3.08
N ALA A 179 -2.34 -9.98 3.54
CA ALA A 179 -1.82 -8.92 4.39
C ALA A 179 -1.21 -9.48 5.69
N GLU A 180 -1.85 -10.49 6.28
CA GLU A 180 -1.33 -11.22 7.45
C GLU A 180 -0.06 -12.00 7.13
N ALA A 181 -0.01 -12.71 6.00
CA ALA A 181 1.19 -13.45 5.58
C ALA A 181 2.37 -12.50 5.29
N MET A 182 2.11 -11.35 4.66
CA MET A 182 3.10 -10.29 4.46
C MET A 182 3.62 -9.77 5.80
N GLU A 183 2.73 -9.50 6.75
CA GLU A 183 3.15 -9.09 8.09
C GLU A 183 4.05 -10.10 8.78
N GLN A 184 3.66 -11.38 8.73
CA GLN A 184 4.47 -12.46 9.31
C GLN A 184 5.84 -12.52 8.63
N LEU A 185 5.92 -12.36 7.31
CA LEU A 185 7.19 -12.27 6.62
C LEU A 185 8.04 -11.11 7.15
N LEU A 186 7.48 -9.89 7.24
CA LEU A 186 8.20 -8.70 7.70
C LEU A 186 8.69 -8.80 9.15
N LEU A 187 7.92 -9.43 10.02
CA LEU A 187 8.30 -9.62 11.43
C LEU A 187 9.35 -10.71 11.62
N ASN A 188 9.35 -11.73 10.77
CA ASN A 188 10.23 -12.90 10.88
C ASN A 188 11.45 -12.86 9.95
N SER A 189 11.88 -11.66 9.55
CA SER A 189 13.00 -11.45 8.63
C SER A 189 14.06 -10.47 9.18
N PRO A 190 14.57 -10.68 10.40
CA PRO A 190 15.64 -9.85 10.92
C PRO A 190 16.91 -10.01 10.08
N PRO A 191 17.76 -8.97 9.96
CA PRO A 191 19.09 -9.15 9.42
C PRO A 191 19.93 -10.09 10.31
N PRO A 192 20.93 -10.80 9.77
CA PRO A 192 21.39 -10.79 8.37
C PRO A 192 20.54 -11.69 7.44
N GLU A 193 20.93 -11.79 6.16
CA GLU A 193 20.36 -12.77 5.22
C GLU A 193 20.60 -14.21 5.69
N GLN A 194 19.67 -15.10 5.35
CA GLN A 194 19.81 -16.53 5.61
C GLN A 194 20.87 -17.15 4.67
N PRO A 195 21.63 -18.15 5.13
CA PRO A 195 22.62 -18.82 4.29
C PRO A 195 21.93 -19.50 3.09
N LEU A 196 22.56 -19.36 1.92
CA LEU A 196 22.06 -19.92 0.67
C LEU A 196 22.92 -21.10 0.21
N ASP A 197 22.36 -22.31 0.25
CA ASP A 197 22.98 -23.48 -0.36
C ASP A 197 22.69 -23.47 -1.86
N LYS A 198 23.65 -22.95 -2.61
CA LYS A 198 23.55 -22.77 -4.06
C LYS A 198 23.48 -24.10 -4.82
N THR A 199 24.12 -25.14 -4.33
CA THR A 199 24.16 -26.45 -4.99
C THR A 199 22.84 -27.16 -4.77
N GLN A 200 22.36 -27.25 -3.52
CA GLN A 200 21.08 -27.87 -3.22
C GLN A 200 19.92 -27.16 -3.94
N ALA A 201 19.91 -25.83 -3.98
CA ALA A 201 18.88 -25.09 -4.73
C ALA A 201 18.92 -25.41 -6.24
N GLN A 202 20.12 -25.58 -6.81
CA GLN A 202 20.25 -25.91 -8.23
C GLN A 202 19.73 -27.32 -8.54
N ASP A 203 20.04 -28.29 -7.68
CA ASP A 203 19.57 -29.66 -7.82
C ASP A 203 18.04 -29.75 -7.67
N ASP A 204 17.48 -29.03 -6.69
CA ASP A 204 16.04 -28.95 -6.45
C ASP A 204 15.32 -28.34 -7.66
N LEU A 205 15.87 -27.26 -8.22
CA LEU A 205 15.32 -26.62 -9.42
C LEU A 205 15.36 -27.56 -10.63
N GLN A 206 16.47 -28.25 -10.87
CA GLN A 206 16.60 -29.20 -11.98
C GLN A 206 15.59 -30.33 -11.87
N GLN A 207 15.41 -30.88 -10.66
CA GLN A 207 14.42 -31.91 -10.41
C GLN A 207 13.01 -31.41 -10.72
N ILE A 208 12.64 -30.24 -10.21
CA ILE A 208 11.30 -29.65 -10.43
C ILE A 208 11.08 -29.34 -11.91
N VAL A 209 12.03 -28.70 -12.59
CA VAL A 209 11.95 -28.40 -14.03
C VAL A 209 11.80 -29.69 -14.84
N GLY A 210 12.55 -30.75 -14.52
CA GLY A 210 12.41 -32.05 -15.17
C GLY A 210 11.02 -32.67 -14.98
N GLN A 211 10.39 -32.49 -13.81
CA GLN A 211 9.01 -32.92 -13.59
C GLN A 211 8.02 -32.09 -14.42
N LEU A 212 8.16 -30.77 -14.43
CA LEU A 212 7.27 -29.86 -15.16
C LEU A 212 7.39 -30.03 -16.68
N TYR A 213 8.58 -30.35 -17.19
CA TYR A 213 8.80 -30.57 -18.61
C TYR A 213 8.00 -31.77 -19.13
N ARG A 214 7.72 -32.78 -18.30
CA ARG A 214 6.82 -33.89 -18.67
C ARG A 214 5.37 -33.45 -18.91
N LYS A 215 4.93 -32.36 -18.28
CA LYS A 215 3.57 -31.79 -18.43
C LYS A 215 3.51 -30.74 -19.52
N TRP A 216 4.48 -29.82 -19.54
CA TRP A 216 4.45 -28.61 -20.37
C TRP A 216 5.32 -28.69 -21.63
N GLY A 217 6.26 -29.63 -21.70
CA GLY A 217 7.23 -29.74 -22.79
C GLY A 217 7.99 -28.44 -23.01
N ASP A 218 8.25 -28.11 -24.27
CA ASP A 218 9.02 -26.92 -24.67
C ASP A 218 8.37 -25.59 -24.26
N ARG A 219 7.05 -25.57 -23.99
CA ARG A 219 6.38 -24.36 -23.52
C ARG A 219 6.94 -23.84 -22.21
N LEU A 220 7.54 -24.71 -21.39
CA LEU A 220 8.15 -24.32 -20.12
C LEU A 220 9.26 -23.28 -20.31
N GLN A 221 9.93 -23.25 -21.46
CA GLN A 221 10.95 -22.24 -21.77
C GLN A 221 10.39 -20.81 -21.83
N GLN A 222 9.08 -20.67 -22.08
CA GLN A 222 8.41 -19.37 -22.14
C GLN A 222 8.41 -18.64 -20.78
N LEU A 223 8.55 -19.36 -19.66
CA LEU A 223 8.67 -18.75 -18.33
C LEU A 223 9.88 -17.79 -18.23
N ASN A 224 10.91 -18.01 -19.05
CA ASN A 224 12.09 -17.13 -19.12
C ASN A 224 11.92 -15.95 -20.08
N MET A 225 10.81 -15.89 -20.84
CA MET A 225 10.54 -14.88 -21.86
C MET A 225 9.13 -14.28 -21.72
N PRO A 226 8.75 -13.74 -20.55
CA PRO A 226 7.37 -13.28 -20.30
C PRO A 226 6.96 -12.04 -21.11
N ALA A 227 7.91 -11.32 -21.70
CA ALA A 227 7.66 -10.14 -22.53
C ALA A 227 7.42 -10.47 -24.02
N ASP A 228 7.60 -11.73 -24.44
CA ASP A 228 7.36 -12.13 -25.82
C ASP A 228 5.84 -12.16 -26.10
N THR A 229 5.43 -11.41 -27.13
CA THR A 229 4.04 -11.30 -27.55
C THR A 229 3.44 -12.60 -28.10
N ALA A 230 4.28 -13.57 -28.49
CA ALA A 230 3.83 -14.88 -28.97
C ALA A 230 3.40 -15.83 -27.83
N VAL A 231 3.59 -15.43 -26.57
CA VAL A 231 3.35 -16.30 -25.43
C VAL A 231 1.88 -16.31 -25.02
N ASP A 232 1.36 -17.52 -24.77
CA ASP A 232 0.04 -17.69 -24.18
C ASP A 232 0.08 -17.34 -22.67
N ARG A 233 -0.51 -16.19 -22.34
CA ARG A 233 -0.60 -15.66 -20.97
C ARG A 233 -1.29 -16.64 -20.01
N SER A 234 -2.27 -17.41 -20.49
CA SER A 234 -2.94 -18.41 -19.67
C SER A 234 -2.01 -19.56 -19.32
N SER A 235 -1.24 -20.03 -20.30
CA SER A 235 -0.23 -21.07 -20.09
C SER A 235 0.87 -20.60 -19.13
N LEU A 236 1.34 -19.35 -19.21
CA LEU A 236 2.35 -18.81 -18.29
C LEU A 236 1.87 -18.80 -16.84
N CYS A 237 0.63 -18.37 -16.58
CA CYS A 237 0.09 -18.41 -15.23
C CYS A 237 0.02 -19.85 -14.70
N ALA A 238 -0.54 -20.78 -15.48
CA ALA A 238 -0.66 -22.18 -15.07
C ALA A 238 0.72 -22.84 -14.81
N MET A 239 1.70 -22.58 -15.68
CA MET A 239 3.08 -23.05 -15.49
C MET A 239 3.73 -22.45 -14.24
N SER A 240 3.47 -21.18 -13.95
CA SER A 240 4.01 -20.51 -12.75
C SER A 240 3.38 -21.07 -11.47
N ILE A 241 2.06 -21.28 -11.46
CA ILE A 241 1.36 -21.94 -10.35
C ILE A 241 1.94 -23.33 -10.12
N ASP A 242 2.12 -24.14 -11.17
CA ASP A 242 2.71 -25.48 -11.04
C ASP A 242 4.15 -25.43 -10.50
N LEU A 243 4.97 -24.47 -10.97
CA LEU A 243 6.34 -24.28 -10.50
C LEU A 243 6.39 -23.96 -9.00
N TYR A 244 5.68 -22.92 -8.57
CA TYR A 244 5.68 -22.55 -7.15
C TYR A 244 5.04 -23.63 -6.28
N SER A 245 3.99 -24.31 -6.76
CA SER A 245 3.38 -25.44 -6.04
C SER A 245 4.36 -26.61 -5.87
N ALA A 246 5.16 -26.92 -6.91
CA ALA A 246 6.18 -27.97 -6.83
C ALA A 246 7.32 -27.58 -5.87
N ILE A 247 7.69 -26.30 -5.82
CA ILE A 247 8.67 -25.79 -4.84
C ILE A 247 8.13 -25.94 -3.42
N LEU A 248 6.88 -25.54 -3.17
CA LEU A 248 6.23 -25.63 -1.86
C LEU A 248 5.96 -27.07 -1.42
N ALA A 249 6.03 -28.05 -2.32
CA ALA A 249 5.95 -29.47 -1.98
C ALA A 249 7.26 -30.05 -1.42
N LEU A 250 8.37 -29.31 -1.51
CA LEU A 250 9.63 -29.66 -0.85
C LEU A 250 9.53 -29.42 0.67
N PRO A 251 10.39 -30.06 1.50
CA PRO A 251 10.52 -29.68 2.90
C PRO A 251 10.85 -28.18 3.04
N ASP A 252 10.28 -27.50 4.04
CA ASP A 252 10.32 -26.04 4.20
C ASP A 252 11.71 -25.43 3.98
N LYS A 253 12.74 -26.04 4.57
CA LYS A 253 14.13 -25.58 4.42
C LYS A 253 14.62 -25.59 2.98
N ARG A 254 14.28 -26.64 2.21
CA ARG A 254 14.64 -26.76 0.79
C ARG A 254 13.80 -25.81 -0.07
N ALA A 255 12.49 -25.73 0.18
CA ALA A 255 11.60 -24.79 -0.50
C ALA A 255 12.10 -23.35 -0.33
N ALA A 256 12.33 -22.90 0.91
CA ALA A 256 12.82 -21.56 1.20
C ALA A 256 14.21 -21.29 0.60
N ASN A 257 15.14 -22.26 0.67
CA ASN A 257 16.46 -22.14 0.03
C ASN A 257 16.36 -21.93 -1.49
N LEU A 258 15.49 -22.68 -2.18
CA LEU A 258 15.24 -22.51 -3.60
C LEU A 258 14.57 -21.17 -3.92
N LEU A 259 13.55 -20.76 -3.15
CA LEU A 259 12.88 -19.47 -3.32
C LEU A 259 13.86 -18.30 -3.19
N ARG A 260 14.74 -18.32 -2.18
CA ARG A 260 15.81 -17.33 -2.02
C ARG A 260 16.78 -17.34 -3.21
N ARG A 261 17.14 -18.51 -3.73
CA ARG A 261 17.99 -18.61 -4.92
C ARG A 261 17.34 -17.94 -6.14
N MET A 262 16.06 -18.16 -6.37
CA MET A 262 15.33 -17.57 -7.49
C MET A 262 15.36 -16.03 -7.42
N ILE A 263 15.15 -15.47 -6.23
CA ILE A 263 15.18 -14.01 -6.00
C ILE A 263 16.59 -13.44 -6.21
N ALA A 264 17.61 -14.12 -5.68
CA ALA A 264 19.00 -13.71 -5.82
C ALA A 264 19.47 -13.69 -7.29
N LEU A 265 18.84 -14.48 -8.18
CA LEU A 265 19.12 -14.48 -9.61
C LEU A 265 18.40 -13.35 -10.36
N THR A 266 17.23 -12.91 -9.89
CA THR A 266 16.49 -11.80 -10.51
C THR A 266 17.04 -10.41 -10.20
N GLY A 267 17.91 -10.29 -9.18
CA GLY A 267 18.58 -9.04 -8.81
C GLY A 267 19.98 -8.85 -9.40
N GLN A 268 20.43 -9.75 -10.28
CA GLN A 268 21.68 -9.64 -11.04
C GLN A 268 21.39 -9.24 -12.48
#